data_AF-A0A1Y1W0G3-F1
#
_entry.id   AF-A0A1Y1W0G3-F1
#
_cell.length_a   1.000
_cell.length_b   1.000
_cell.length_c   1.000
_cell.angle_alpha   90.00
_cell.angle_beta   90.00
_cell.angle_gamma   90.00
#
_symmetry.space_group_name_H-M   'P 1'
#
loop_
_entity.id
_entity.type
_entity.pdbx_description
1 polymer ?
#
loop_
_entity_poly.entity_id
_entity_poly.type
_entity_poly.pdbx_seq_one_letter_code
_entity_poly.pdbx_strand_id
1 'polypeptide(L)'
;MIIENTGFVKCELVLLGELFFFFSLNYNPYNNYNDCAINIIFRHMGIILIYIVFILFISCGNEFGMTLTEVSILNDLPDLNSVITEDSVNEETIKISSKICSKIRDEYVKAQYSELGSSDSLSVASNKLPISDKISRNRHLNKKLNKSIEYIHSLCIEITLIFIIITTLNIMVVIKDSNNERKELQGFDGKWYYKCPLNEVDLPLNVVEFLGVIYLMIKAKKIWNFTFIFKCTKYIGYATSIWIFLGPLINLLSNFILKDRSRSTMFFNSIMNGICYLLILILFIWDKVYYILIKHGNNINDFFIGEKTDMCFLHKSYTCECIKNKSKESQEVLKKYIEFYKYCCQVIIVKNGRLQYISKSNKNSMKFLIE
;
A
#
# COMPACT_ATOMS: atom_id res chain seq x y z
N MET A 1 9.20 16.55 -0.17
CA MET A 1 9.74 15.18 -0.35
C MET A 1 8.81 14.10 0.20
N ILE A 2 8.42 14.10 1.48
CA ILE A 2 7.48 13.08 2.05
C ILE A 2 6.19 12.85 1.25
N ILE A 3 5.51 13.94 0.84
CA ILE A 3 4.27 13.87 0.05
C ILE A 3 4.54 13.31 -1.36
N GLU A 4 5.63 13.76 -1.98
CA GLU A 4 6.04 13.29 -3.30
C GLU A 4 6.38 11.78 -3.28
N ASN A 5 7.02 11.32 -2.21
CA ASN A 5 7.44 9.93 -2.02
C ASN A 5 6.28 8.98 -1.75
N THR A 6 5.32 9.40 -0.94
CA THR A 6 4.11 8.61 -0.65
C THR A 6 3.12 8.60 -1.82
N GLY A 7 3.24 9.55 -2.73
CA GLY A 7 2.38 9.72 -3.90
C GLY A 7 1.38 10.84 -3.67
N PHE A 8 1.72 12.04 -4.16
CA PHE A 8 0.89 13.25 -4.04
C PHE A 8 -0.55 13.01 -4.50
N VAL A 9 -0.72 12.48 -5.71
CA VAL A 9 -2.05 12.19 -6.29
C VAL A 9 -2.89 11.29 -5.39
N LYS A 10 -2.28 10.26 -4.78
CA LYS A 10 -3.02 9.37 -3.86
C LYS A 10 -3.46 10.13 -2.61
N CYS A 11 -2.61 10.99 -2.06
CA CYS A 11 -2.97 11.80 -0.90
C CYS A 11 -4.13 12.75 -1.23
N GLU A 12 -4.04 13.48 -2.34
CA GLU A 12 -5.11 14.38 -2.80
C GLU A 12 -6.43 13.65 -3.06
N LEU A 13 -6.39 12.43 -3.59
CA LEU A 13 -7.61 11.63 -3.79
C LEU A 13 -8.26 11.20 -2.47
N VAL A 14 -7.48 10.90 -1.41
CA VAL A 14 -8.06 10.66 -0.07
C VAL A 14 -8.72 11.94 0.45
N LEU A 15 -8.04 13.10 0.33
CA LEU A 15 -8.61 14.38 0.76
C LEU A 15 -9.88 14.74 0.00
N LEU A 16 -9.93 14.43 -1.31
CA LEU A 16 -11.12 14.62 -2.13
C LEU A 16 -12.26 13.70 -1.70
N GLY A 17 -11.96 12.44 -1.34
CA GLY A 17 -12.95 11.51 -0.81
C GLY A 17 -13.52 11.98 0.53
N GLU A 18 -12.66 12.45 1.43
CA GLU A 18 -13.06 13.06 2.71
C GLU A 18 -13.91 14.32 2.48
N LEU A 19 -13.52 15.18 1.53
CA LEU A 19 -14.28 16.37 1.16
C LEU A 19 -15.68 16.01 0.67
N PHE A 20 -15.82 15.01 -0.21
CA PHE A 20 -17.14 14.54 -0.65
C PHE A 20 -17.97 14.00 0.51
N PHE A 21 -17.37 13.23 1.42
CA PHE A 21 -18.06 12.77 2.61
C PHE A 21 -18.56 13.94 3.48
N PHE A 22 -17.70 14.90 3.84
CA PHE A 22 -18.11 16.05 4.66
C PHE A 22 -19.10 16.95 3.94
N PHE A 23 -18.99 17.10 2.61
CA PHE A 23 -19.95 17.83 1.80
C PHE A 23 -21.35 17.21 1.91
N SER A 24 -21.44 15.87 1.91
CA SER A 24 -22.70 15.15 2.08
C SER A 24 -23.43 15.48 3.38
N LEU A 25 -22.70 15.77 4.47
CA LEU A 25 -23.29 16.09 5.78
C LEU A 25 -24.07 17.42 5.80
N ASN A 26 -23.87 18.30 4.82
CA ASN A 26 -24.61 19.56 4.70
C ASN A 26 -26.04 19.38 4.16
N TYR A 27 -26.36 18.20 3.62
CA TYR A 27 -27.65 17.91 3.01
C TYR A 27 -28.52 17.06 3.93
N ASN A 28 -29.69 17.59 4.31
CA ASN A 28 -30.65 16.88 5.15
C ASN A 28 -31.62 16.06 4.26
N PRO A 29 -31.54 14.72 4.27
CA PRO A 29 -32.35 13.87 3.39
C PRO A 29 -33.85 13.88 3.72
N TYR A 30 -34.27 14.56 4.80
CA TYR A 30 -35.67 14.72 5.19
C TYR A 30 -36.31 16.02 4.70
N ASN A 31 -35.53 16.93 4.07
CA ASN A 31 -36.07 18.18 3.54
C ASN A 31 -36.81 17.95 2.22
N ASN A 32 -36.13 17.34 1.25
CA ASN A 32 -36.66 17.08 -0.08
C ASN A 32 -35.83 15.98 -0.77
N TYR A 33 -36.31 15.51 -1.93
CA TYR A 33 -35.64 14.47 -2.69
C TYR A 33 -34.21 14.84 -3.13
N ASN A 34 -33.99 16.09 -3.58
CA ASN A 34 -32.68 16.54 -4.07
C ASN A 34 -31.63 16.49 -2.95
N ASP A 35 -31.96 16.97 -1.75
CA ASP A 35 -31.07 16.90 -0.60
C ASP A 35 -30.72 15.44 -0.27
N CYS A 36 -31.70 14.52 -0.33
CA CYS A 36 -31.43 13.10 -0.12
C CYS A 36 -30.54 12.48 -1.20
N ALA A 37 -30.83 12.77 -2.48
CA ALA A 37 -30.06 12.30 -3.61
C ALA A 37 -28.61 12.76 -3.54
N ILE A 38 -28.39 14.05 -3.28
CA ILE A 38 -27.06 14.65 -3.14
C ILE A 38 -26.33 14.04 -1.94
N ASN A 39 -26.99 13.91 -0.79
CA ASN A 39 -26.40 13.26 0.39
C ASN A 39 -25.88 11.85 0.07
N ILE A 40 -26.69 11.00 -0.55
CA ILE A 40 -26.33 9.61 -0.85
C ILE A 40 -25.21 9.53 -1.89
N ILE A 41 -25.26 10.32 -2.97
CA ILE A 41 -24.23 10.32 -4.02
C ILE A 41 -22.88 10.72 -3.43
N PHE A 42 -22.80 11.87 -2.76
CA PHE A 42 -21.53 12.37 -2.26
C PHE A 42 -20.98 11.52 -1.12
N ARG A 43 -21.84 11.03 -0.23
CA ARG A 43 -21.43 10.12 0.85
C ARG A 43 -20.77 8.88 0.26
N HIS A 44 -21.48 8.11 -0.55
CA HIS A 44 -20.97 6.84 -1.06
C HIS A 44 -19.80 7.02 -2.04
N MET A 45 -19.80 8.08 -2.85
CA MET A 45 -18.67 8.40 -3.73
C MET A 45 -17.40 8.71 -2.93
N GLY A 46 -17.51 9.47 -1.83
CA GLY A 46 -16.38 9.78 -0.94
C GLY A 46 -15.83 8.52 -0.27
N ILE A 47 -16.70 7.71 0.32
CA ILE A 47 -16.37 6.44 0.99
C ILE A 47 -15.65 5.47 0.04
N ILE A 48 -16.21 5.26 -1.16
CA ILE A 48 -15.61 4.37 -2.16
C ILE A 48 -14.24 4.91 -2.60
N LEU A 49 -14.10 6.23 -2.79
CA LEU A 49 -12.83 6.82 -3.20
C LEU A 49 -11.74 6.61 -2.13
N ILE A 50 -12.05 6.86 -0.84
CA ILE A 50 -11.14 6.59 0.28
C ILE A 50 -10.75 5.10 0.29
N TYR A 51 -11.74 4.21 0.18
CA TYR A 51 -11.54 2.76 0.17
C TYR A 51 -10.56 2.34 -0.93
N ILE A 52 -10.78 2.83 -2.15
CA ILE A 52 -9.97 2.56 -3.34
C ILE A 52 -8.52 2.98 -3.13
N VAL A 53 -8.29 4.18 -2.59
CA VAL A 53 -6.94 4.64 -2.36
C VAL A 53 -6.26 3.84 -1.25
N PHE A 54 -6.98 3.50 -0.19
CA PHE A 54 -6.44 2.68 0.90
C PHE A 54 -6.06 1.27 0.43
N ILE A 55 -6.90 0.61 -0.38
CA ILE A 55 -6.56 -0.71 -0.93
C ILE A 55 -5.36 -0.63 -1.87
N LEU A 56 -5.17 0.45 -2.62
CA LEU A 56 -3.96 0.65 -3.42
C LEU A 56 -2.71 0.83 -2.55
N PHE A 57 -2.76 1.62 -1.47
CA PHE A 57 -1.63 1.77 -0.54
C PHE A 57 -1.24 0.44 0.11
N ILE A 58 -2.24 -0.29 0.59
CA ILE A 58 -2.06 -1.61 1.22
C ILE A 58 -1.54 -2.61 0.18
N SER A 59 -2.10 -2.65 -1.02
CA SER A 59 -1.65 -3.60 -2.05
C SER A 59 -0.21 -3.31 -2.49
N CYS A 60 0.16 -2.03 -2.70
CA CYS A 60 1.55 -1.67 -2.99
C CYS A 60 2.48 -2.05 -1.82
N GLY A 61 2.07 -1.84 -0.58
CA GLY A 61 2.82 -2.27 0.60
C GLY A 61 2.95 -3.79 0.72
N ASN A 62 1.95 -4.56 0.29
CA ASN A 62 2.00 -6.02 0.32
C ASN A 62 2.88 -6.61 -0.80
N GLU A 63 2.92 -5.98 -1.97
CA GLU A 63 3.68 -6.49 -3.12
C GLU A 63 5.15 -6.05 -3.09
N PHE A 64 5.41 -4.83 -2.60
CA PHE A 64 6.77 -4.29 -2.51
C PHE A 64 7.34 -4.33 -1.08
N GLY A 65 6.59 -4.78 -0.08
CA GLY A 65 7.16 -5.01 1.24
C GLY A 65 8.03 -6.28 1.22
N MET A 66 9.13 -6.26 1.96
CA MET A 66 10.00 -7.42 2.14
C MET A 66 9.87 -7.96 3.56
N THR A 67 10.05 -9.27 3.73
CA THR A 67 10.25 -9.85 5.06
C THR A 67 11.73 -9.72 5.46
N LEU A 68 12.03 -9.69 6.77
CA LEU A 68 13.42 -9.67 7.24
C LEU A 68 14.30 -10.78 6.63
N THR A 69 13.71 -11.97 6.42
CA THR A 69 14.39 -13.10 5.78
C THR A 69 14.74 -12.85 4.32
N GLU A 70 13.94 -12.07 3.59
CA GLU A 70 14.24 -11.71 2.19
C GLU A 70 15.34 -10.66 2.13
N VAL A 71 15.36 -9.72 3.08
CA VAL A 71 16.38 -8.67 3.19
C VAL A 71 17.75 -9.28 3.50
N SER A 72 17.85 -10.23 4.43
CA SER A 72 19.12 -10.89 4.74
C SER A 72 19.70 -11.62 3.52
N ILE A 73 18.84 -12.22 2.69
CA ILE A 73 19.26 -12.90 1.45
C ILE A 73 19.79 -11.88 0.42
N LEU A 74 19.23 -10.68 0.38
CA LEU A 74 19.68 -9.60 -0.51
C LEU A 74 21.05 -9.05 -0.10
N ASN A 75 21.28 -8.84 1.20
CA ASN A 75 22.55 -8.34 1.71
C ASN A 75 23.71 -9.34 1.54
N ASP A 76 23.43 -10.64 1.45
CA ASP A 76 24.43 -11.70 1.24
C ASP A 76 24.91 -11.84 -0.23
N LEU A 77 24.39 -11.00 -1.14
CA LEU A 77 24.82 -10.97 -2.54
C LEU A 77 26.10 -10.12 -2.65
N PRO A 78 27.27 -10.72 -2.93
CA PRO A 78 28.49 -9.96 -3.13
C PRO A 78 28.33 -9.06 -4.35
N ASP A 79 28.99 -7.91 -4.29
CA ASP A 79 29.02 -6.87 -5.32
C ASP A 79 29.44 -7.43 -6.68
N LEU A 80 28.45 -7.93 -7.44
CA LEU A 80 28.67 -8.65 -8.70
C LEU A 80 29.16 -7.71 -9.81
N ASN A 81 29.11 -6.40 -9.60
CA ASN A 81 29.50 -5.39 -10.56
C ASN A 81 31.02 -5.24 -10.70
N SER A 82 31.80 -5.75 -9.73
CA SER A 82 33.25 -5.89 -9.89
C SER A 82 33.65 -6.91 -10.97
N VAL A 83 32.71 -7.75 -11.46
CA VAL A 83 33.00 -8.86 -12.38
C VAL A 83 32.45 -8.63 -13.79
N ILE A 84 31.55 -7.65 -14.01
CA ILE A 84 30.82 -7.49 -15.29
C ILE A 84 31.30 -6.29 -16.13
N THR A 85 32.19 -5.44 -15.61
CA THR A 85 32.77 -4.32 -16.37
C THR A 85 33.91 -4.70 -17.33
N GLU A 86 33.86 -5.89 -17.93
CA GLU A 86 34.63 -6.19 -19.14
C GLU A 86 33.67 -6.47 -20.30
N ASP A 87 33.53 -5.45 -21.14
CA ASP A 87 32.78 -5.45 -22.38
C ASP A 87 33.13 -6.65 -23.27
N SER A 88 32.12 -7.20 -23.94
CA SER A 88 32.19 -8.17 -25.05
C SER A 88 32.38 -9.67 -24.73
N VAL A 89 31.98 -10.15 -23.55
CA VAL A 89 31.94 -11.61 -23.32
C VAL A 89 30.79 -12.25 -24.11
N ASN A 90 31.15 -12.78 -25.29
CA ASN A 90 30.31 -13.54 -26.20
C ASN A 90 29.56 -14.67 -25.45
N GLU A 91 28.30 -14.95 -25.81
CA GLU A 91 27.43 -15.89 -25.07
C GLU A 91 28.00 -17.33 -25.04
N GLU A 92 28.85 -17.68 -26.00
CA GLU A 92 29.64 -18.92 -26.01
C GLU A 92 30.74 -18.95 -24.94
N THR A 93 31.37 -17.81 -24.64
CA THR A 93 32.42 -17.70 -23.63
C THR A 93 31.85 -17.93 -22.22
N ILE A 94 30.58 -17.58 -21.98
CA ILE A 94 29.88 -17.88 -20.71
C ILE A 94 29.67 -19.39 -20.56
N LYS A 95 29.32 -20.11 -21.64
CA LYS A 95 29.19 -21.58 -21.60
C LYS A 95 30.54 -22.26 -21.36
N ILE A 96 31.61 -21.77 -21.98
CA ILE A 96 32.98 -22.31 -21.81
C ILE A 96 33.49 -22.04 -20.38
N SER A 97 33.31 -20.81 -19.89
CA SER A 97 33.67 -20.43 -18.51
C SER A 97 32.99 -21.31 -17.47
N SER A 98 31.70 -21.64 -17.64
CA SER A 98 30.99 -22.51 -16.68
C SER A 98 31.56 -23.93 -16.61
N LYS A 99 32.02 -24.50 -17.74
CA LYS A 99 32.66 -25.82 -17.80
C LYS A 99 34.10 -25.81 -17.27
N ILE A 100 34.83 -24.71 -17.46
CA ILE A 100 36.20 -24.57 -16.93
C ILE A 100 36.16 -24.38 -15.42
N CYS A 101 35.25 -23.54 -14.90
CA CYS A 101 35.10 -23.35 -13.46
C CYS A 101 34.65 -24.60 -12.70
N SER A 102 33.83 -25.47 -13.31
CA SER A 102 33.48 -26.75 -12.67
C SER A 102 34.69 -27.68 -12.58
N LYS A 103 35.52 -27.75 -13.64
CA LYS A 103 36.74 -28.58 -13.65
C LYS A 103 37.81 -28.08 -12.66
N ILE A 104 38.05 -26.78 -12.62
CA ILE A 104 39.01 -26.18 -11.67
C ILE A 104 38.55 -26.39 -10.23
N ARG A 105 37.23 -26.31 -9.97
CA ARG A 105 36.68 -26.59 -8.65
C ARG A 105 36.88 -28.06 -8.26
N ASP A 106 36.61 -29.00 -9.16
CA ASP A 106 36.79 -30.42 -8.89
C ASP A 106 38.26 -30.78 -8.67
N GLU A 107 39.20 -30.13 -9.36
CA GLU A 107 40.64 -30.28 -9.12
C GLU A 107 41.08 -29.65 -7.80
N TYR A 108 40.58 -28.46 -7.46
CA TYR A 108 40.92 -27.80 -6.19
C TYR A 108 40.40 -28.58 -4.98
N VAL A 109 39.17 -29.11 -5.06
CA VAL A 109 38.59 -29.97 -4.03
C VAL A 109 39.40 -31.26 -3.90
N LYS A 110 39.79 -31.89 -5.01
CA LYS A 110 40.66 -33.08 -4.97
C LYS A 110 42.04 -32.80 -4.37
N ALA A 111 42.66 -31.66 -4.70
CA ALA A 111 43.95 -31.26 -4.14
C ALA A 111 43.87 -31.02 -2.63
N GLN A 112 42.78 -30.41 -2.15
CA GLN A 112 42.58 -30.14 -0.73
C GLN A 112 42.33 -31.42 0.09
N TYR A 113 41.72 -32.44 -0.51
CA TYR A 113 41.57 -33.76 0.13
C TYR A 113 42.83 -34.63 0.08
N SER A 114 43.77 -34.37 -0.83
CA SER A 114 45.05 -35.10 -0.89
C SER A 114 46.10 -34.61 0.11
N GLU A 115 45.99 -33.38 0.63
CA GLU A 115 46.94 -32.83 1.61
C GLU A 115 46.51 -33.01 3.08
N LEU A 116 45.24 -33.34 3.36
CA LEU A 116 44.79 -33.62 4.73
C LEU A 116 44.99 -35.10 5.10
N GLY A 117 46.25 -35.44 5.38
CA GLY A 117 46.60 -36.59 6.20
C GLY A 117 46.06 -36.42 7.63
N SER A 118 45.25 -37.39 8.06
CA SER A 118 44.87 -37.74 9.44
C SER A 118 45.31 -36.79 10.55
N SER A 119 44.49 -35.80 10.90
CA SER A 119 44.41 -35.31 12.28
C SER A 119 43.04 -34.70 12.56
N ASP A 120 42.42 -35.17 13.64
CA ASP A 120 41.15 -34.68 14.18
C ASP A 120 41.23 -33.18 14.47
N SER A 121 40.52 -32.36 13.71
CA SER A 121 40.14 -31.02 14.16
C SER A 121 38.93 -30.49 13.39
N LEU A 122 38.05 -29.82 14.15
CA LEU A 122 36.73 -29.34 13.79
C LEU A 122 36.63 -28.75 12.38
N SER A 123 35.84 -29.42 11.54
CA SER A 123 35.39 -28.88 10.26
C SER A 123 34.39 -27.74 10.49
N VAL A 124 34.90 -26.50 10.52
CA VAL A 124 34.08 -25.32 10.26
C VAL A 124 33.69 -25.39 8.79
N ALA A 125 32.58 -26.08 8.52
CA ALA A 125 31.96 -26.18 7.22
C ALA A 125 31.48 -24.79 6.80
N SER A 126 32.37 -23.98 6.21
CA SER A 126 31.98 -22.77 5.53
C SER A 126 31.21 -23.22 4.28
N ASN A 127 29.90 -23.30 4.39
CA ASN A 127 28.98 -23.56 3.29
C ASN A 127 29.02 -22.38 2.30
N LYS A 128 30.09 -22.29 1.51
CA LYS A 128 30.18 -21.37 0.37
C LYS A 128 29.19 -21.86 -0.67
N LEU A 129 27.97 -21.32 -0.59
CA LEU A 129 26.91 -21.58 -1.53
C LEU A 129 27.41 -21.28 -2.96
N PRO A 130 27.29 -22.22 -3.91
CA PRO A 130 27.90 -22.08 -5.22
C PRO A 130 27.35 -20.85 -5.95
N ILE A 131 28.23 -20.13 -6.65
CA ILE A 131 27.92 -18.88 -7.38
C ILE A 131 26.71 -19.03 -8.32
N SER A 132 26.51 -20.22 -8.90
CA SER A 132 25.35 -20.55 -9.74
C SER A 132 24.01 -20.33 -9.04
N ASP A 133 23.92 -20.63 -7.75
CA ASP A 133 22.68 -20.52 -6.98
C ASP A 133 22.36 -19.07 -6.63
N LYS A 134 23.38 -18.20 -6.51
CA LYS A 134 23.16 -16.76 -6.33
C LYS A 134 22.58 -16.12 -7.59
N ILE A 135 23.11 -16.48 -8.76
CA ILE A 135 22.62 -15.98 -10.06
C ILE A 135 21.17 -16.43 -10.31
N SER A 136 20.84 -17.69 -10.00
CA SER A 136 19.48 -18.20 -10.19
C SER A 136 18.47 -17.53 -9.26
N ARG A 137 18.84 -17.27 -7.99
CA ARG A 137 18.01 -16.51 -7.04
C ARG A 137 17.76 -15.08 -7.49
N ASN A 138 18.77 -14.38 -7.99
CA ASN A 138 18.61 -13.00 -8.47
C ASN A 138 17.63 -12.92 -9.66
N ARG A 139 17.76 -13.84 -10.64
CA ARG A 139 16.77 -13.94 -11.73
C ARG A 139 15.36 -14.21 -11.22
N HIS A 140 15.21 -15.05 -10.20
CA HIS A 140 13.92 -15.33 -9.58
C HIS A 140 13.33 -14.09 -8.88
N LEU A 141 14.15 -13.33 -8.14
CA LEU A 141 13.72 -12.11 -7.47
C LEU A 141 13.27 -11.04 -8.48
N ASN A 142 14.05 -10.81 -9.55
CA ASN A 142 13.67 -9.86 -10.60
C ASN A 142 12.38 -10.28 -11.30
N LYS A 143 12.18 -11.58 -11.55
CA LYS A 143 10.93 -12.10 -12.09
C LYS A 143 9.75 -11.87 -11.14
N LYS A 144 9.94 -12.06 -9.83
CA LYS A 144 8.92 -11.78 -8.80
C LYS A 144 8.56 -10.30 -8.79
N LEU A 145 9.55 -9.41 -8.78
CA LEU A 145 9.36 -7.95 -8.78
C LEU A 145 8.61 -7.49 -10.04
N ASN A 146 9.03 -7.91 -11.23
CA ASN A 146 8.33 -7.57 -12.47
C ASN A 146 6.88 -8.01 -12.45
N LYS A 147 6.61 -9.23 -11.95
CA LYS A 147 5.24 -9.73 -11.79
C LYS A 147 4.42 -8.88 -10.81
N SER A 148 5.02 -8.46 -9.70
CA SER A 148 4.38 -7.57 -8.73
C SER A 148 4.08 -6.18 -9.31
N ILE A 149 4.99 -5.61 -10.12
CA ILE A 149 4.75 -4.35 -10.83
C ILE A 149 3.58 -4.48 -11.80
N GLU A 150 3.59 -5.53 -12.63
CA GLU A 150 2.51 -5.80 -13.59
C GLU A 150 1.16 -5.98 -12.88
N TYR A 151 1.15 -6.66 -11.74
CA TYR A 151 -0.02 -6.84 -10.91
C TYR A 151 -0.56 -5.51 -10.36
N ILE A 152 0.29 -4.67 -9.74
CA ILE A 152 -0.13 -3.37 -9.21
C ILE A 152 -0.68 -2.45 -10.30
N HIS A 153 -0.07 -2.47 -11.49
CA HIS A 153 -0.60 -1.74 -12.65
C HIS A 153 -1.98 -2.23 -13.07
N SER A 154 -2.16 -3.54 -13.19
CA SER A 154 -3.45 -4.14 -13.54
C SER A 154 -4.51 -3.75 -12.51
N LEU A 155 -4.17 -3.91 -11.23
CA LEU A 155 -5.04 -3.59 -10.11
C LEU A 155 -5.49 -2.12 -10.11
N CYS A 156 -4.58 -1.19 -10.39
CA CYS A 156 -4.91 0.23 -10.47
C CYS A 156 -5.95 0.53 -11.57
N ILE A 157 -5.77 -0.07 -12.75
CA ILE A 157 -6.70 0.09 -13.88
C ILE A 157 -8.05 -0.55 -13.56
N GLU A 158 -8.04 -1.80 -13.06
CA GLU A 158 -9.24 -2.54 -12.69
C GLU A 158 -10.07 -1.79 -11.64
N ILE A 159 -9.43 -1.32 -10.57
CA ILE A 159 -10.11 -0.58 -9.51
C ILE A 159 -10.66 0.76 -10.03
N THR A 160 -9.94 1.45 -10.91
CA THR A 160 -10.43 2.69 -11.51
C THR A 160 -11.68 2.44 -12.37
N LEU A 161 -11.71 1.35 -13.13
CA LEU A 161 -12.90 0.96 -13.90
C LEU A 161 -14.08 0.59 -12.98
N ILE A 162 -13.82 -0.18 -11.91
CA ILE A 162 -14.82 -0.53 -10.91
C ILE A 162 -15.41 0.72 -10.26
N PHE A 163 -14.59 1.73 -9.95
CA PHE A 163 -15.05 3.01 -9.42
C PHE A 163 -16.07 3.68 -10.34
N ILE A 164 -15.72 3.84 -11.62
CA ILE A 164 -16.57 4.48 -12.62
C ILE A 164 -17.90 3.72 -12.73
N ILE A 165 -17.86 2.39 -12.80
CA ILE A 165 -19.05 1.55 -12.87
C ILE A 165 -19.93 1.76 -11.63
N ILE A 166 -19.38 1.65 -10.42
CA ILE A 166 -20.18 1.81 -9.19
C ILE A 166 -20.77 3.22 -9.08
N THR A 167 -20.01 4.27 -9.41
CA THR A 167 -20.51 5.64 -9.39
C THR A 167 -21.63 5.84 -10.41
N THR A 168 -21.50 5.30 -11.63
CA THR A 168 -22.58 5.39 -12.63
C THR A 168 -23.83 4.63 -12.20
N LEU A 169 -23.70 3.45 -11.60
CA LEU A 169 -24.82 2.70 -11.04
C LEU A 169 -25.53 3.48 -9.93
N ASN A 170 -24.78 4.10 -9.01
CA ASN A 170 -25.35 4.94 -7.96
C ASN A 170 -26.15 6.12 -8.55
N ILE A 171 -25.62 6.79 -9.58
CA ILE A 171 -26.32 7.88 -10.27
C ILE A 171 -27.59 7.37 -10.96
N MET A 172 -27.54 6.22 -11.64
CA MET A 172 -28.71 5.62 -12.29
C MET A 172 -29.80 5.25 -11.29
N VAL A 173 -29.45 4.69 -10.13
CA VAL A 173 -30.39 4.36 -9.06
C VAL A 173 -31.08 5.63 -8.55
N VAL A 174 -30.32 6.69 -8.32
CA VAL A 174 -30.88 8.00 -7.96
C VAL A 174 -31.87 8.46 -9.04
N ILE A 175 -31.45 8.59 -10.30
CA ILE A 175 -32.32 9.06 -11.39
C ILE A 175 -33.61 8.24 -11.48
N LYS A 176 -33.53 6.91 -11.36
CA LYS A 176 -34.70 6.02 -11.41
C LYS A 176 -35.71 6.34 -10.32
N ASP A 177 -35.24 6.56 -9.09
CA ASP A 177 -36.11 6.82 -7.94
C ASP A 177 -36.65 8.26 -7.88
N SER A 178 -36.14 9.17 -8.71
CA SER A 178 -36.65 10.55 -8.81
C SER A 178 -38.11 10.64 -9.28
N ASN A 179 -38.58 9.62 -9.99
CA ASN A 179 -39.95 9.55 -10.53
C ASN A 179 -40.97 9.00 -9.53
N ASN A 180 -40.53 8.50 -8.37
CA ASN A 180 -41.44 7.93 -7.38
C ASN A 180 -42.23 9.04 -6.65
N GLU A 181 -43.51 8.80 -6.42
CA GLU A 181 -44.39 9.76 -5.73
C GLU A 181 -43.87 10.10 -4.33
N ARG A 182 -43.98 11.38 -3.96
CA ARG A 182 -43.52 11.90 -2.68
C ARG A 182 -44.39 11.33 -1.56
N LYS A 183 -43.77 10.54 -0.68
CA LYS A 183 -44.42 10.09 0.57
C LYS A 183 -43.96 11.01 1.69
N GLU A 184 -44.88 11.82 2.19
CA GLU A 184 -44.67 12.59 3.40
C GLU A 184 -45.13 11.78 4.61
N LEU A 185 -44.36 11.81 5.69
CA LEU A 185 -44.72 11.17 6.96
C LEU A 185 -44.86 12.26 8.02
N GLN A 186 -45.92 12.16 8.83
CA GLN A 186 -46.08 13.01 10.00
C GLN A 186 -45.36 12.35 11.20
N GLY A 187 -44.44 13.08 11.82
CA GLY A 187 -43.76 12.63 13.04
C GLY A 187 -44.63 12.77 14.29
N PHE A 188 -44.17 12.19 15.40
CA PHE A 188 -44.84 12.29 16.71
C PHE A 188 -44.95 13.73 17.24
N ASP A 189 -44.10 14.64 16.75
CA ASP A 189 -44.16 16.07 17.06
C ASP A 189 -45.15 16.85 16.17
N GLY A 190 -45.92 16.14 15.34
CA GLY A 190 -46.91 16.72 14.43
C GLY A 190 -46.33 17.36 13.17
N LYS A 191 -45.00 17.39 13.02
CA LYS A 191 -44.34 17.95 11.83
C LYS A 191 -44.29 16.93 10.70
N TRP A 192 -44.41 17.42 9.47
CA TRP A 192 -44.29 16.62 8.26
C TRP A 192 -42.84 16.56 7.81
N TYR A 193 -42.41 15.38 7.36
CA TYR A 193 -41.06 15.13 6.86
C TYR A 193 -41.11 14.34 5.56
N TYR A 194 -40.17 14.62 4.66
CA TYR A 194 -40.02 13.85 3.44
C TYR A 194 -39.43 12.46 3.75
N LYS A 195 -40.13 11.38 3.35
CA LYS A 195 -39.58 10.02 3.45
C LYS A 195 -38.71 9.75 2.23
N CYS A 196 -37.39 9.77 2.41
CA CYS A 196 -36.49 9.48 1.31
C CYS A 196 -36.63 8.02 0.84
N PRO A 197 -36.96 7.77 -0.45
CA PRO A 197 -37.07 6.41 -1.00
C PRO A 197 -35.72 5.70 -1.07
N LEU A 198 -34.63 6.46 -1.25
CA LEU A 198 -33.27 5.92 -1.38
C LEU A 198 -32.71 5.32 -0.08
N ASN A 199 -33.40 5.48 1.06
CA ASN A 199 -33.01 4.82 2.31
C ASN A 199 -33.00 3.29 2.20
N GLU A 200 -33.79 2.70 1.29
CA GLU A 200 -33.80 1.26 1.05
C GLU A 200 -32.51 0.77 0.37
N VAL A 201 -31.90 1.61 -0.46
CA VAL A 201 -30.62 1.34 -1.13
C VAL A 201 -29.44 1.52 -0.17
N ASP A 202 -29.61 2.36 0.85
CA ASP A 202 -28.53 2.68 1.75
C ASP A 202 -28.06 1.50 2.61
N LEU A 203 -29.00 0.66 3.07
CA LEU A 203 -28.65 -0.50 3.88
C LEU A 203 -27.75 -1.50 3.11
N PRO A 204 -28.09 -1.94 1.88
CA PRO A 204 -27.18 -2.73 1.04
C PRO A 204 -25.80 -2.11 0.85
N LEU A 205 -25.72 -0.80 0.60
CA LEU A 205 -24.43 -0.11 0.42
C LEU A 205 -23.58 -0.13 1.70
N ASN A 206 -24.17 0.08 2.87
CA ASN A 206 -23.48 -0.05 4.16
C ASN A 206 -22.98 -1.49 4.41
N VAL A 207 -23.72 -2.52 3.98
CA VAL A 207 -23.27 -3.92 4.09
C VAL A 207 -22.07 -4.18 3.16
N VAL A 208 -22.12 -3.69 1.92
CA VAL A 208 -20.99 -3.80 0.98
C VAL A 208 -19.76 -3.07 1.51
N GLU A 209 -19.94 -1.86 2.05
CA GLU A 209 -18.88 -1.10 2.72
C GLU A 209 -18.27 -1.92 3.87
N PHE A 210 -19.10 -2.46 4.78
CA PHE A 210 -18.65 -3.28 5.90
C PHE A 210 -17.75 -4.44 5.46
N LEU A 211 -18.19 -5.20 4.47
CA LEU A 211 -17.44 -6.33 3.91
C LEU A 211 -16.14 -5.87 3.25
N GLY A 212 -16.19 -4.75 2.52
CA GLY A 212 -15.03 -4.13 1.89
C GLY A 212 -13.97 -3.75 2.93
N VAL A 213 -14.34 -3.05 4.00
CA VAL A 213 -13.42 -2.59 5.05
C VAL A 213 -12.85 -3.78 5.85
N ILE A 214 -13.63 -4.85 6.08
CA ILE A 214 -13.11 -6.10 6.66
C ILE A 214 -12.01 -6.71 5.78
N TYR A 215 -12.25 -6.79 4.45
CA TYR A 215 -11.24 -7.27 3.51
C TYR A 215 -9.96 -6.44 3.57
N LEU A 216 -10.10 -5.11 3.65
CA LEU A 216 -8.99 -4.17 3.78
C LEU A 216 -8.17 -4.44 5.05
N MET A 217 -8.84 -4.69 6.19
CA MET A 217 -8.19 -5.01 7.45
C MET A 217 -7.36 -6.30 7.38
N ILE A 218 -7.91 -7.35 6.76
CA ILE A 218 -7.20 -8.63 6.59
C ILE A 218 -5.89 -8.41 5.81
N LYS A 219 -5.95 -7.60 4.75
CA LYS A 219 -4.76 -7.23 3.96
C LYS A 219 -3.79 -6.37 4.75
N ALA A 220 -4.27 -5.38 5.50
CA ALA A 220 -3.44 -4.49 6.31
C ALA A 220 -2.64 -5.26 7.37
N LYS A 221 -3.27 -6.25 8.03
CA LYS A 221 -2.63 -7.09 9.05
C LYS A 221 -1.39 -7.84 8.51
N LYS A 222 -1.43 -8.28 7.25
CA LYS A 222 -0.29 -8.97 6.62
C LYS A 222 0.95 -8.08 6.51
N ILE A 223 0.76 -6.77 6.32
CA ILE A 223 1.83 -5.80 6.06
C ILE A 223 2.56 -5.39 7.34
N TRP A 224 1.99 -5.61 8.53
CA TRP A 224 2.59 -5.17 9.79
C TRP A 224 3.99 -5.76 10.05
N ASN A 225 4.27 -6.95 9.51
CA ASN A 225 5.53 -7.65 9.64
C ASN A 225 6.55 -7.30 8.53
N PHE A 226 6.17 -6.48 7.55
CA PHE A 226 7.03 -6.13 6.44
C PHE A 226 7.96 -4.96 6.82
N THR A 227 9.16 -5.02 6.25
CA THR A 227 10.13 -3.92 6.15
C THR A 227 10.08 -3.35 4.73
N PHE A 228 10.73 -2.21 4.54
CA PHE A 228 10.74 -1.46 3.28
C PHE A 228 9.34 -1.04 2.80
N ILE A 229 8.54 -0.54 3.75
CA ILE A 229 7.18 -0.01 3.50
C ILE A 229 7.05 1.40 4.05
N PHE A 230 6.12 2.18 3.51
CA PHE A 230 5.79 3.49 4.06
C PHE A 230 5.07 3.35 5.41
N LYS A 231 5.42 4.20 6.38
CA LYS A 231 4.73 4.26 7.69
C LYS A 231 3.24 4.55 7.54
N CYS A 232 2.86 5.34 6.52
CA CYS A 232 1.47 5.63 6.21
C CYS A 232 0.62 4.36 6.00
N THR A 233 1.18 3.26 5.48
CA THR A 233 0.44 2.00 5.32
C THR A 233 0.04 1.39 6.67
N LYS A 234 0.86 1.57 7.72
CA LYS A 234 0.49 1.16 9.09
C LYS A 234 -0.60 2.06 9.66
N TYR A 235 -0.51 3.38 9.46
CA TYR A 235 -1.55 4.32 9.85
C TYR A 235 -2.89 4.05 9.16
N ILE A 236 -2.88 3.68 7.88
CA ILE A 236 -4.08 3.21 7.16
C ILE A 236 -4.65 1.96 7.83
N GLY A 237 -3.82 1.03 8.30
CA GLY A 237 -4.28 -0.12 9.08
C GLY A 237 -5.01 0.28 10.37
N TYR A 238 -4.47 1.24 11.14
CA TYR A 238 -5.13 1.77 12.33
C TYR A 238 -6.43 2.52 12.00
N ALA A 239 -6.42 3.34 10.95
CA ALA A 239 -7.61 4.04 10.46
C ALA A 239 -8.70 3.06 10.02
N THR A 240 -8.32 1.95 9.37
CA THR A 240 -9.25 0.88 8.97
C THR A 240 -9.90 0.21 10.19
N SER A 241 -9.18 0.04 11.31
CA SER A 241 -9.78 -0.46 12.56
C SER A 241 -10.88 0.47 13.04
N ILE A 242 -10.57 1.77 13.13
CA ILE A 242 -11.53 2.79 13.55
C ILE A 242 -12.73 2.82 12.61
N TRP A 243 -12.47 2.73 11.29
CA TRP A 243 -13.49 2.70 10.27
C TRP A 243 -14.49 1.57 10.51
N ILE A 244 -14.03 0.34 10.73
CA ILE A 244 -14.93 -0.79 11.02
C ILE A 244 -15.86 -0.48 12.20
N PHE A 245 -15.30 -0.01 13.32
CA PHE A 245 -16.05 0.16 14.57
C PHE A 245 -16.93 1.40 14.60
N LEU A 246 -16.51 2.52 14.01
CA LEU A 246 -17.25 3.79 14.07
C LEU A 246 -18.05 4.12 12.81
N GLY A 247 -17.78 3.44 11.70
CA GLY A 247 -18.48 3.64 10.42
C GLY A 247 -19.56 2.59 10.18
N PRO A 248 -19.36 1.64 9.24
CA PRO A 248 -20.40 0.72 8.81
C PRO A 248 -21.00 -0.16 9.93
N LEU A 249 -20.23 -0.59 10.93
CA LEU A 249 -20.79 -1.39 12.02
C LEU A 249 -21.85 -0.62 12.82
N ILE A 250 -21.59 0.65 13.11
CA ILE A 250 -22.54 1.51 13.81
C ILE A 250 -23.78 1.75 12.95
N ASN A 251 -23.60 1.97 11.65
CA ASN A 251 -24.73 2.15 10.72
C ASN A 251 -25.64 0.91 10.71
N LEU A 252 -25.06 -0.29 10.71
CA LEU A 252 -25.82 -1.53 10.79
C LEU A 252 -26.54 -1.67 12.14
N LEU A 253 -25.82 -1.48 13.26
CA LEU A 253 -26.40 -1.59 14.61
C LEU A 253 -27.53 -0.59 14.84
N SER A 254 -27.36 0.66 14.42
CA SER A 254 -28.38 1.69 14.59
C SER A 254 -29.63 1.39 13.77
N ASN A 255 -29.48 0.83 12.56
CA ASN A 255 -30.60 0.38 11.75
C ASN A 255 -31.39 -0.77 12.41
N PHE A 256 -30.72 -1.65 13.17
CA PHE A 256 -31.38 -2.70 13.95
C PHE A 256 -32.04 -2.16 15.23
N ILE A 257 -31.37 -1.30 16.00
CA ILE A 257 -31.82 -0.83 17.31
C ILE A 257 -32.91 0.25 17.18
N LEU A 258 -32.79 1.15 16.20
CA LEU A 258 -33.62 2.35 16.06
C LEU A 258 -34.54 2.27 14.84
N LYS A 259 -34.96 1.07 14.43
CA LYS A 259 -35.77 0.84 13.23
C LYS A 259 -37.02 1.73 13.15
N ASP A 260 -37.67 1.98 14.28
CA ASP A 260 -38.90 2.78 14.36
C ASP A 260 -38.66 4.30 14.39
N ARG A 261 -37.41 4.76 14.51
CA ARG A 261 -37.03 6.17 14.70
C ARG A 261 -36.02 6.63 13.66
N SER A 262 -36.39 6.58 12.38
CA SER A 262 -35.54 6.92 11.23
C SER A 262 -34.72 8.21 11.40
N ARG A 263 -35.36 9.29 11.87
CA ARG A 263 -34.69 10.58 12.10
C ARG A 263 -33.58 10.49 13.13
N SER A 264 -33.82 9.82 14.26
CA SER A 264 -32.83 9.64 15.32
C SER A 264 -31.67 8.76 14.84
N THR A 265 -31.97 7.68 14.12
CA THR A 265 -30.97 6.79 13.50
C THR A 265 -30.03 7.56 12.59
N MET A 266 -30.60 8.38 11.71
CA MET A 266 -29.82 9.13 10.73
C MET A 266 -28.96 10.22 11.38
N PHE A 267 -29.49 10.95 12.35
CA PHE A 267 -28.72 11.95 13.11
C PHE A 267 -27.56 11.31 13.87
N PHE A 268 -27.83 10.21 14.57
CA PHE A 268 -26.81 9.42 15.28
C PHE A 268 -25.73 8.92 14.31
N ASN A 269 -26.11 8.29 13.20
CA ASN A 269 -25.17 7.84 12.18
C ASN A 269 -24.35 8.99 11.59
N SER A 270 -24.96 10.16 11.35
CA SER A 270 -24.25 11.31 10.81
C SER A 270 -23.16 11.81 11.76
N ILE A 271 -23.46 11.87 13.07
CA ILE A 271 -22.47 12.24 14.09
C ILE A 271 -21.36 11.19 14.18
N MET A 272 -21.73 9.91 14.30
CA MET A 272 -20.74 8.83 14.47
C MET A 272 -19.83 8.69 13.25
N ASN A 273 -20.39 8.72 12.04
CA ASN A 273 -19.60 8.74 10.81
C ASN A 273 -18.75 10.02 10.72
N GLY A 274 -19.30 11.19 11.06
CA GLY A 274 -18.54 12.45 11.10
C GLY A 274 -17.29 12.35 11.99
N ILE A 275 -17.43 11.78 13.19
CA ILE A 275 -16.31 11.51 14.09
C ILE A 275 -15.35 10.49 13.48
N CYS A 276 -15.86 9.41 12.89
CA CYS A 276 -15.07 8.37 12.25
C CYS A 276 -14.15 8.94 11.16
N TYR A 277 -14.70 9.66 10.19
CA TYR A 277 -13.96 10.22 9.06
C TYR A 277 -13.00 11.35 9.50
N LEU A 278 -13.36 12.12 10.52
CA LEU A 278 -12.42 13.06 11.15
C LEU A 278 -11.20 12.35 11.75
N LEU A 279 -11.40 11.23 12.45
CA LEU A 279 -10.30 10.44 13.00
C LEU A 279 -9.44 9.78 11.90
N ILE A 280 -10.05 9.29 10.83
CA ILE A 280 -9.36 8.76 9.65
C ILE A 280 -8.47 9.86 9.04
N LEU A 281 -9.03 11.06 8.83
CA LEU A 281 -8.33 12.23 8.31
C LEU A 281 -7.12 12.59 9.17
N ILE A 282 -7.31 12.68 10.49
CA ILE A 282 -6.22 12.98 11.44
C ILE A 282 -5.13 11.91 11.33
N LEU A 283 -5.46 10.62 11.43
CA LEU A 283 -4.45 9.55 11.35
C LEU A 283 -3.72 9.52 10.02
N PHE A 284 -4.40 9.83 8.92
CA PHE A 284 -3.80 9.80 7.59
C PHE A 284 -2.86 10.99 7.33
N ILE A 285 -3.20 12.18 7.83
CA ILE A 285 -2.49 13.44 7.53
C ILE A 285 -1.46 13.79 8.61
N TRP A 286 -1.74 13.48 9.88
CA TRP A 286 -1.01 14.00 11.03
C TRP A 286 0.51 13.86 10.89
N ASP A 287 0.97 12.68 10.50
CA ASP A 287 2.39 12.38 10.28
C ASP A 287 3.03 13.34 9.25
N LYS A 288 2.34 13.59 8.15
CA LYS A 288 2.82 14.47 7.07
C LYS A 288 2.90 15.92 7.54
N VAL A 289 1.83 16.40 8.19
CA VAL A 289 1.78 17.77 8.72
C VAL A 289 2.84 17.97 9.80
N TYR A 290 2.96 17.03 10.74
CA TYR A 290 3.96 17.06 11.79
C TYR A 290 5.38 17.19 11.21
N TYR A 291 5.77 16.31 10.28
CA TYR A 291 7.12 16.34 9.68
C TYR A 291 7.37 17.56 8.79
N ILE A 292 6.33 18.15 8.20
CA ILE A 292 6.45 19.42 7.47
C ILE A 292 6.70 20.58 8.45
N LEU A 293 5.95 20.65 9.55
CA LEU A 293 6.06 21.72 10.54
C LEU A 293 7.45 21.77 11.20
N ILE A 294 8.00 20.60 11.55
CA ILE A 294 9.34 20.53 12.15
C ILE A 294 10.47 20.59 11.11
N LYS A 295 10.16 20.75 9.81
CA LYS A 295 11.14 20.76 8.70
C LYS A 295 11.97 19.48 8.55
N HIS A 296 11.46 18.34 9.05
CA HIS A 296 12.09 17.02 8.90
C HIS A 296 11.55 16.20 7.71
N GLY A 297 10.66 16.76 6.89
CA GLY A 297 10.03 16.05 5.77
C GLY A 297 10.96 15.51 4.66
N ASN A 298 12.28 15.72 4.77
CA ASN A 298 13.31 15.17 3.87
C ASN A 298 14.03 13.95 4.44
N ASN A 299 13.87 13.65 5.74
CA ASN A 299 14.51 12.50 6.35
C ASN A 299 13.71 11.22 6.05
N ILE A 300 14.33 10.27 5.35
CA ILE A 300 13.68 9.04 4.88
C ILE A 300 13.17 8.19 6.05
N ASN A 301 13.92 8.11 7.14
CA ASN A 301 13.60 7.27 8.30
C ASN A 301 12.32 7.74 9.03
N ASP A 302 11.90 8.97 8.78
CA ASP A 302 10.71 9.55 9.40
C ASP A 302 9.43 9.04 8.76
N PHE A 303 9.42 8.68 7.47
CA PHE A 303 8.20 8.24 6.76
C PHE A 303 8.30 6.85 6.12
N PHE A 304 9.48 6.26 6.09
CA PHE A 304 9.74 4.94 5.50
C PHE A 304 10.33 4.00 6.53
N ILE A 305 9.77 2.79 6.64
CA ILE A 305 10.22 1.77 7.58
C ILE A 305 11.31 0.95 6.89
N GLY A 306 12.57 1.25 7.21
CA GLY A 306 13.72 0.46 6.76
C GLY A 306 13.96 -0.79 7.59
N GLU A 307 15.17 -1.34 7.47
CA GLU A 307 15.66 -2.43 8.29
C GLU A 307 15.68 -2.02 9.77
N LYS A 308 15.24 -2.91 10.66
CA LYS A 308 15.37 -2.66 12.10
C LYS A 308 16.86 -2.72 12.42
N THR A 309 17.38 -1.68 13.04
CA THR A 309 18.75 -1.71 13.54
C THR A 309 18.86 -2.80 14.60
N ASP A 310 19.54 -3.89 14.28
CA ASP A 310 19.86 -4.92 15.25
C ASP A 310 20.72 -4.35 16.38
N MET A 311 20.58 -4.91 17.58
CA MET A 311 21.44 -4.57 18.70
C MET A 311 22.88 -4.89 18.31
N CYS A 312 23.79 -3.92 18.47
CA CYS A 312 25.20 -4.19 18.27
C CYS A 312 25.68 -5.20 19.31
N PHE A 313 26.10 -6.40 18.88
CA PHE A 313 26.54 -7.46 19.79
C PHE A 313 27.75 -7.06 20.66
N LEU A 314 28.67 -6.27 20.12
CA LEU A 314 29.87 -5.82 20.83
C LEU A 314 29.52 -4.88 22.00
N HIS A 315 28.61 -3.94 21.75
CA HIS A 315 28.28 -2.87 22.71
C HIS A 315 26.95 -3.10 23.45
N LYS A 316 26.21 -4.16 23.10
CA LYS A 316 24.83 -4.45 23.55
C LYS A 316 23.93 -3.21 23.54
N SER A 317 24.11 -2.36 22.54
CA SER A 317 23.46 -1.05 22.43
C SER A 317 22.89 -0.87 21.02
N TYR A 318 21.76 -0.18 20.93
CA TYR A 318 21.12 0.23 19.67
C TYR A 318 21.63 1.57 19.15
N THR A 319 22.49 2.27 19.90
CA THR A 319 22.92 3.64 19.61
C THR A 319 24.45 3.81 19.49
N CYS A 320 25.20 2.71 19.43
CA CYS A 320 26.66 2.77 19.32
C CYS A 320 27.13 3.30 17.95
N GLU A 321 28.37 3.79 17.88
CA GLU A 321 28.93 4.36 16.64
C GLU A 321 29.07 3.35 15.50
N CYS A 322 29.23 2.06 15.83
CA CYS A 322 29.22 1.00 14.83
C CYS A 322 27.91 0.98 14.02
N ILE A 323 26.78 1.37 14.64
CA ILE A 323 25.46 1.45 13.99
C ILE A 323 25.36 2.73 13.15
N LYS A 324 26.01 3.83 13.56
CA LYS A 324 25.98 5.10 12.81
C LYS A 324 26.62 4.96 11.42
N ASN A 325 27.72 4.22 11.28
CA ASN A 325 28.34 4.02 9.96
C ASN A 325 27.46 3.17 9.05
N LYS A 326 26.88 2.07 9.58
CA LYS A 326 25.87 1.27 8.88
C LYS A 326 24.64 2.08 8.47
N SER A 327 24.27 3.10 9.25
CA SER A 327 23.10 3.93 8.95
C SER A 327 23.26 4.82 7.71
N LYS A 328 24.49 5.17 7.31
CA LYS A 328 24.70 5.97 6.09
C LYS A 328 24.52 5.12 4.83
N GLU A 329 25.16 3.95 4.82
CA GLU A 329 25.02 2.98 3.73
C GLU A 329 23.56 2.53 3.57
N SER A 330 22.88 2.25 4.69
CA SER A 330 21.46 1.90 4.66
C SER A 330 20.57 3.04 4.16
N GLN A 331 20.92 4.31 4.39
CA GLN A 331 20.18 5.45 3.84
C GLN A 331 20.24 5.51 2.31
N GLU A 332 21.38 5.17 1.70
CA GLU A 332 21.50 5.13 0.24
C GLU A 332 20.66 4.00 -0.35
N VAL A 333 20.69 2.81 0.24
CA VAL A 333 19.84 1.68 -0.15
C VAL A 333 18.36 2.04 -0.03
N LEU A 334 17.95 2.67 1.07
CA LEU A 334 16.57 3.11 1.28
C LEU A 334 16.15 4.15 0.24
N LYS A 335 17.04 5.07 -0.14
CA LYS A 335 16.76 6.06 -1.18
C LYS A 335 16.54 5.40 -2.53
N LYS A 336 17.44 4.49 -2.95
CA LYS A 336 17.29 3.70 -4.18
C LYS A 336 15.98 2.90 -4.16
N TYR A 337 15.63 2.32 -3.01
CA TYR A 337 14.38 1.57 -2.84
C TYR A 337 13.13 2.44 -2.95
N ILE A 338 13.14 3.64 -2.39
CA ILE A 338 12.03 4.60 -2.52
C ILE A 338 11.88 5.05 -3.97
N GLU A 339 12.98 5.31 -4.68
CA GLU A 339 12.96 5.65 -6.10
C GLU A 339 12.38 4.51 -6.93
N PHE A 340 12.78 3.26 -6.65
CA PHE A 340 12.18 2.06 -7.21
C PHE A 340 10.67 2.01 -6.93
N TYR A 341 10.24 2.20 -5.68
CA TYR A 341 8.83 2.16 -5.30
C TYR A 341 8.01 3.23 -6.04
N LYS A 342 8.52 4.47 -6.10
CA LYS A 342 7.90 5.57 -6.85
C LYS A 342 7.71 5.18 -8.32
N TYR A 343 8.78 4.69 -8.94
CA TYR A 343 8.75 4.28 -10.34
C TYR A 343 7.70 3.19 -10.57
N CYS A 344 7.66 2.17 -9.71
CA CYS A 344 6.72 1.06 -9.82
C CYS A 344 5.26 1.51 -9.65
N CYS A 345 5.00 2.46 -8.76
CA CYS A 345 3.66 2.96 -8.48
C CYS A 345 3.13 4.00 -9.49
N GLN A 346 3.98 4.55 -10.37
CA GLN A 346 3.56 5.54 -11.36
C GLN A 346 2.92 4.88 -12.59
N VAL A 347 1.64 5.12 -12.82
CA VAL A 347 0.94 4.64 -14.04
C VAL A 347 0.97 5.69 -15.15
N ILE A 348 0.87 6.96 -14.77
CA ILE A 348 0.83 8.12 -15.66
C ILE A 348 1.91 9.11 -15.22
N ILE A 349 2.70 9.61 -16.16
CA ILE A 349 3.69 10.67 -15.91
C ILE A 349 3.29 11.89 -16.74
N VAL A 350 3.34 13.08 -16.15
CA VAL A 350 3.24 14.34 -16.90
C VAL A 350 4.65 14.70 -17.39
N LYS A 351 4.90 14.65 -18.70
CA LYS A 351 6.16 15.14 -19.30
C LYS A 351 5.84 16.24 -20.31
N ASN A 352 6.46 17.40 -20.16
CA ASN A 352 6.26 18.57 -21.05
C ASN A 352 4.78 18.97 -21.20
N GLY A 353 4.03 18.98 -20.09
CA GLY A 353 2.59 19.30 -20.08
C GLY A 353 1.68 18.24 -20.70
N ARG A 354 2.20 17.10 -21.16
CA ARG A 354 1.42 16.00 -21.72
C ARG A 354 1.38 14.81 -20.75
N LEU A 355 0.21 14.20 -20.62
CA LEU A 355 0.04 12.94 -19.90
C LEU A 355 0.60 11.79 -20.75
N GLN A 356 1.61 11.10 -20.25
CA GLN A 356 2.19 9.91 -20.86
C GLN A 356 1.87 8.70 -19.99
N TYR A 357 1.21 7.70 -20.59
CA TYR A 357 1.03 6.40 -19.98
C TYR A 357 2.34 5.61 -20.01
N ILE A 358 2.80 5.09 -18.87
CA ILE A 358 3.96 4.20 -18.84
C ILE A 358 3.49 2.80 -19.20
N SER A 359 3.83 2.34 -20.42
CA SER A 359 3.54 0.96 -20.81
C SER A 359 4.26 -0.05 -19.91
N LYS A 360 3.63 -1.20 -19.69
CA LYS A 360 4.20 -2.32 -18.92
C LYS A 360 5.56 -2.74 -19.48
N SER A 361 5.70 -2.77 -20.82
CA SER A 361 6.93 -3.16 -21.50
C SER A 361 8.14 -2.29 -21.14
N ASN A 362 7.93 -1.00 -20.92
CA ASN A 362 9.01 -0.05 -20.59
C ASN A 362 9.47 -0.19 -19.13
N LYS A 363 8.69 -0.84 -18.26
CA LYS A 363 9.11 -1.12 -16.88
C LYS A 363 10.00 -2.35 -16.79
N ASN A 364 9.73 -3.36 -17.61
CA ASN A 364 10.48 -4.61 -17.62
C ASN A 364 11.91 -4.47 -18.18
N SER A 365 12.22 -3.37 -18.88
CA SER A 365 13.56 -3.09 -19.39
C SER A 365 14.53 -2.52 -18.34
N MET A 366 14.04 -2.06 -17.18
CA MET A 366 14.92 -1.63 -16.11
C MET A 366 15.45 -2.85 -15.36
N LYS A 367 16.62 -3.32 -15.79
CA LYS A 367 17.54 -4.05 -14.89
C LYS A 367 17.88 -3.07 -13.78
N PHE A 368 17.17 -3.13 -12.66
CA PHE A 368 17.56 -2.39 -11.47
C PHE A 368 18.91 -2.94 -11.02
N LEU A 369 19.96 -2.18 -11.34
CA LEU A 369 21.26 -2.28 -10.69
C LEU A 369 21.03 -1.81 -9.25
N ILE A 370 20.74 -2.76 -8.36
CA ILE A 370 21.03 -2.56 -6.94
C ILE A 370 22.56 -2.60 -6.85
N GLU A 371 23.18 -1.47 -7.18
CA GLU A 371 24.58 -1.12 -6.91
C GLU A 371 24.76 -0.69 -5.45
#